data_AF-A0A9N8PW39-F1
#
_entry.id   AF-A0A9N8PW39-F1
#
_cell.length_a   1.000
_cell.length_b   1.000
_cell.length_c   1.000
_cell.angle_alpha   90.00
_cell.angle_beta   90.00
_cell.angle_gamma   90.00
#
_symmetry.space_group_name_H-M   'P 1'
#
loop_
_entity.id
_entity.type
_entity.pdbx_description
1 polymer ?
#
loop_
_entity_poly.entity_id
_entity_poly.type
_entity_poly.pdbx_seq_one_letter_code
_entity_poly.pdbx_strand_id
1 'polypeptide(L)'
;MNKPGDPYGHRMPDLKAPDLMKLLDLSAQLPLEGELTPVMAWMLLLQNSRVSEMTVQDFELVKADLAGKSRSFGAVLEEFEVRDALSNLFIAKENMSLGQVAMPQQIEAY
;
A
#
# COMPACT_ATOMS: atom_id res chain seq x y z
N MET A 1 -6.34 25.28 -9.55
CA MET A 1 -5.89 23.92 -9.89
C MET A 1 -5.27 23.35 -8.63
N ASN A 2 -5.84 22.28 -8.07
CA ASN A 2 -5.32 21.65 -6.85
C ASN A 2 -4.07 20.83 -7.21
N LYS A 3 -3.02 20.95 -6.40
CA LYS A 3 -1.77 20.21 -6.60
C LYS A 3 -1.93 18.78 -6.06
N PRO A 4 -1.22 17.78 -6.62
CA PRO A 4 -1.16 16.46 -6.00
C PRO A 4 -0.61 16.61 -4.57
N GLY A 5 -1.43 16.31 -3.56
CA GLY A 5 -1.09 16.47 -2.14
C GLY A 5 -1.89 17.51 -1.37
N ASP A 6 -2.66 18.39 -2.03
CA ASP A 6 -3.63 19.24 -1.33
C ASP A 6 -4.76 18.35 -0.77
N PRO A 7 -5.14 18.49 0.51
CA PRO A 7 -6.27 17.76 1.05
C PRO A 7 -7.50 18.15 0.23
N TYR A 8 -8.16 17.14 -0.34
CA TYR A 8 -9.41 17.32 -1.06
C TYR A 8 -10.36 18.15 -0.18
N GLY A 9 -10.82 19.31 -0.68
CA GLY A 9 -11.71 20.22 0.05
C GLY A 9 -13.09 19.63 0.40
N HIS A 10 -13.31 18.37 0.03
CA HIS A 10 -14.46 17.55 0.39
C HIS A 10 -14.02 16.47 1.37
N ARG A 11 -14.74 16.40 2.49
CA ARG A 11 -14.57 15.35 3.50
C ARG A 11 -14.87 13.99 2.86
N MET A 12 -14.04 12.97 3.16
CA MET A 12 -14.40 11.59 2.83
C MET A 12 -15.80 11.29 3.37
N PRO A 13 -16.72 10.73 2.57
CA PRO A 13 -18.02 10.31 3.05
C PRO A 13 -17.85 9.35 4.22
N ASP A 14 -18.80 9.35 5.17
CA ASP A 14 -18.83 8.36 6.24
C ASP A 14 -19.22 6.99 5.64
N LEU A 15 -18.20 6.25 5.17
CA LEU A 15 -18.34 4.96 4.50
C LEU A 15 -18.40 3.84 5.55
N LYS A 16 -19.45 3.02 5.50
CA LYS A 16 -19.56 1.81 6.32
C LYS A 16 -19.02 0.61 5.55
N ALA A 17 -18.70 -0.48 6.27
CA ALA A 17 -18.22 -1.71 5.65
C ALA A 17 -19.10 -2.24 4.49
N PRO A 18 -20.45 -2.19 4.55
CA PRO A 18 -21.29 -2.57 3.41
C PRO A 18 -21.12 -1.67 2.18
N ASP A 19 -20.82 -0.39 2.38
CA ASP A 19 -20.60 0.55 1.28
C ASP A 19 -19.30 0.24 0.53
N LEU A 20 -18.28 -0.26 1.24
CA LEU A 20 -17.04 -0.74 0.62
C LEU A 20 -17.29 -1.94 -0.30
N MET A 21 -18.16 -2.88 0.12
CA MET A 21 -18.52 -4.04 -0.71
C MET A 21 -19.25 -3.61 -1.98
N LYS A 22 -20.15 -2.63 -1.87
CA LYS A 22 -20.84 -2.06 -3.04
C LYS A 22 -19.89 -1.34 -3.98
N LEU A 23 -18.93 -0.58 -3.45
CA LEU A 23 -17.89 0.07 -4.26
C LEU A 23 -17.00 -0.96 -4.98
N LEU A 24 -16.67 -2.07 -4.32
CA LEU A 24 -15.98 -3.19 -4.93
C LEU A 24 -16.77 -3.76 -6.11
N ASP A 25 -18.05 -4.09 -5.89
CA ASP A 25 -18.91 -4.67 -6.93
C ASP A 25 -19.02 -3.75 -8.16
N LEU A 26 -19.06 -2.43 -7.94
CA LEU A 26 -19.06 -1.44 -9.01
C LEU A 26 -17.69 -1.34 -9.70
N SER A 27 -16.60 -1.39 -8.93
CA SER A 27 -15.24 -1.34 -9.49
C SER A 27 -14.95 -2.54 -10.39
N ALA A 28 -15.47 -3.72 -10.06
CA ALA A 28 -15.30 -4.95 -10.84
C ALA A 28 -15.99 -4.91 -12.22
N GLN A 29 -16.91 -3.96 -12.43
CA GLN A 29 -17.63 -3.77 -13.69
C GLN A 29 -16.91 -2.78 -14.63
N LEU A 30 -15.83 -2.14 -14.18
CA LEU A 30 -15.05 -1.24 -15.02
C LEU A 30 -14.21 -2.04 -16.02
N PRO A 31 -14.12 -1.60 -17.29
CA PRO A 31 -13.27 -2.23 -18.28
C PRO A 31 -11.80 -1.83 -18.04
N LEU A 32 -11.19 -2.39 -16.99
CA LEU A 32 -9.79 -2.15 -16.63
C LEU A 32 -8.88 -3.23 -17.25
N GLU A 33 -7.75 -2.81 -17.82
CA GLU A 33 -6.73 -3.70 -18.38
C GLU A 33 -5.41 -3.50 -17.62
N GLY A 34 -5.13 -4.35 -16.62
CA GLY A 34 -3.93 -4.25 -15.76
C GLY A 34 -3.98 -3.15 -14.69
N GLU A 35 -5.04 -2.34 -14.73
CA GLU A 35 -5.34 -1.25 -13.82
C GLU A 35 -6.23 -1.71 -12.64
N LEU A 36 -6.03 -1.12 -11.46
CA LEU A 36 -6.77 -1.37 -10.22
C LEU A 36 -7.37 -0.08 -9.69
N THR A 37 -8.63 -0.12 -9.27
CA THR A 37 -9.18 0.96 -8.43
C THR A 37 -8.57 0.93 -7.01
N PRO A 38 -8.60 2.04 -6.25
CA PRO A 38 -8.12 2.05 -4.86
C PRO A 38 -8.74 0.97 -3.97
N VAL A 39 -10.02 0.63 -4.17
CA VAL A 39 -10.69 -0.44 -3.41
C VAL A 39 -10.14 -1.82 -3.80
N MET A 40 -9.87 -2.05 -5.09
CA MET A 40 -9.22 -3.29 -5.56
C MET A 40 -7.77 -3.39 -5.06
N ALA A 41 -7.01 -2.31 -5.10
CA ALA A 41 -5.64 -2.26 -4.56
C ALA A 41 -5.62 -2.56 -3.05
N TRP A 42 -6.59 -2.03 -2.30
CA TRP A 42 -6.76 -2.36 -0.89
C TRP A 42 -7.03 -3.85 -0.66
N MET A 43 -7.87 -4.46 -1.50
CA MET A 43 -8.12 -5.91 -1.43
C MET A 43 -6.89 -6.74 -1.77
N LEU A 44 -6.14 -6.37 -2.80
CA LEU A 44 -4.89 -7.03 -3.16
C LEU A 44 -3.92 -7.04 -1.97
N LEU A 45 -3.84 -5.91 -1.25
CA LEU A 45 -3.04 -5.77 -0.04
C LEU A 45 -3.55 -6.70 1.07
N LEU A 46 -4.85 -6.69 1.36
CA LEU A 46 -5.45 -7.55 2.39
C LEU A 46 -5.35 -9.06 2.08
N GLN A 47 -5.25 -9.43 0.81
CA GLN A 47 -5.06 -10.81 0.37
C GLN A 47 -3.60 -11.27 0.40
N ASN A 48 -2.65 -10.37 0.66
CA ASN A 48 -1.24 -10.74 0.76
C ASN A 48 -1.03 -11.72 1.94
N SER A 49 -0.34 -12.83 1.69
CA SER A 49 -0.11 -13.88 2.70
C SER A 49 0.63 -13.39 3.95
N ARG A 50 1.39 -12.30 3.82
CA ARG A 50 2.18 -11.68 4.89
C ARG A 50 1.54 -10.41 5.45
N VAL A 51 0.28 -10.11 5.10
CA VAL A 51 -0.41 -8.91 5.62
C VAL A 51 -0.50 -8.91 7.14
N SER A 52 -0.54 -10.08 7.78
CA SER A 52 -0.53 -10.23 9.24
C SER A 52 0.79 -9.78 9.89
N GLU A 53 1.88 -9.67 9.13
CA GLU A 53 3.17 -9.15 9.56
C GLU A 53 3.28 -7.62 9.41
N MET A 54 2.26 -6.96 8.83
CA MET A 54 2.26 -5.52 8.59
C MET A 54 1.79 -4.74 9.81
N THR A 55 2.56 -3.72 10.17
CA THR A 55 2.25 -2.72 11.18
C THR A 55 1.55 -1.53 10.53
N VAL A 56 0.92 -0.66 11.33
CA VAL A 56 0.30 0.59 10.84
C VAL A 56 1.30 1.44 10.04
N GLN A 57 2.55 1.49 10.48
CA GLN A 57 3.64 2.19 9.78
C GLN A 57 3.91 1.59 8.40
N ASP A 58 3.84 0.27 8.26
CA ASP A 58 4.02 -0.40 6.97
C ASP A 58 2.92 0.00 5.98
N PHE A 59 1.67 0.13 6.44
CA PHE A 59 0.57 0.64 5.60
C PHE A 59 0.80 2.08 5.15
N GLU A 60 1.29 2.95 6.04
CA GLU A 60 1.60 4.34 5.66
C GLU A 60 2.77 4.42 4.67
N LEU A 61 3.77 3.53 4.77
CA LEU A 61 4.86 3.44 3.80
C LEU A 61 4.37 2.99 2.41
N VAL A 62 3.54 1.96 2.35
CA VAL A 62 2.93 1.49 1.09
C VAL A 62 2.07 2.61 0.47
N LYS A 63 1.25 3.28 1.28
CA LYS A 63 0.44 4.42 0.84
C LYS A 63 1.29 5.57 0.32
N ALA A 64 2.40 5.90 0.99
CA ALA A 64 3.31 6.96 0.56
C ALA A 64 3.99 6.62 -0.77
N ASP A 65 4.41 5.37 -0.97
CA ASP A 65 4.99 4.89 -2.22
C ASP A 65 3.98 4.95 -3.39
N LEU A 66 2.70 4.67 -3.13
CA LEU A 66 1.64 4.69 -4.14
C LEU A 66 1.06 6.10 -4.41
N ALA A 67 1.21 7.07 -3.50
CA ALA A 67 0.57 8.38 -3.58
C ALA A 67 0.91 9.19 -4.85
N GLY A 68 2.07 8.95 -5.46
CA GLY A 68 2.49 9.59 -6.72
C GLY A 68 2.18 8.79 -7.99
N LYS A 69 1.73 7.54 -7.85
CA LYS A 69 1.57 6.57 -8.95
C LYS A 69 0.13 6.51 -9.48
N SER A 70 -0.84 7.04 -8.73
CA SER A 70 -2.24 7.02 -9.12
C SER A 70 -2.52 7.86 -10.37
N ARG A 71 -3.20 7.28 -11.36
CA ARG A 71 -3.63 7.93 -12.60
C ARG A 71 -5.11 8.32 -12.52
N SER A 72 -5.60 9.03 -13.53
CA SER A 72 -7.03 9.35 -13.72
C SER A 72 -7.70 9.94 -12.47
N PHE A 73 -7.20 11.10 -11.99
CA PHE A 73 -7.68 11.78 -10.78
C PHE A 73 -7.59 10.93 -9.49
N GLY A 74 -6.62 10.03 -9.41
CA GLY A 74 -6.44 9.16 -8.25
C GLY A 74 -7.38 7.95 -8.22
N ALA A 75 -8.11 7.68 -9.31
CA ALA A 75 -9.10 6.62 -9.38
C ALA A 75 -8.51 5.25 -9.74
N VAL A 76 -7.26 5.20 -10.19
CA VAL A 76 -6.64 3.98 -10.72
C VAL A 76 -5.13 3.91 -10.41
N LEU A 77 -4.63 2.71 -10.15
CA LEU A 77 -3.22 2.32 -10.01
C LEU A 77 -2.92 1.18 -10.98
N GLU A 78 -1.67 0.98 -11.37
CA GLU A 78 -1.31 -0.26 -12.08
C GLU A 78 -1.16 -1.40 -11.08
N GLU A 79 -1.58 -2.62 -11.42
CA GLU A 79 -1.48 -3.77 -10.52
C GLU A 79 -0.03 -4.03 -10.08
N PHE A 80 0.92 -3.89 -11.01
CA PHE A 80 2.34 -4.11 -10.72
C PHE A 80 2.88 -3.10 -9.70
N GLU A 81 2.39 -1.86 -9.68
CA GLU A 81 2.85 -0.83 -8.73
C GLU A 81 2.50 -1.21 -7.28
N VAL A 82 1.32 -1.80 -7.08
CA VAL A 82 0.88 -2.28 -5.77
C VAL A 82 1.69 -3.50 -5.33
N ARG A 83 1.96 -4.42 -6.26
CA ARG A 83 2.80 -5.61 -6.00
C ARG A 83 4.24 -5.21 -5.66
N ASP A 84 4.81 -4.27 -6.40
CA ASP A 84 6.17 -3.78 -6.18
C ASP A 84 6.28 -3.03 -4.85
N ALA A 85 5.29 -2.21 -4.49
CA ALA A 85 5.27 -1.52 -3.19
C ALA A 85 5.33 -2.52 -2.02
N LEU A 86 4.55 -3.61 -2.10
CA LEU A 86 4.57 -4.67 -1.09
C LEU A 86 5.89 -5.45 -1.10
N SER A 87 6.40 -5.80 -2.27
CA SER A 87 7.68 -6.49 -2.41
C SER A 87 8.82 -5.68 -1.80
N ASN A 88 8.91 -4.40 -2.14
CA ASN A 88 9.93 -3.48 -1.64
C ASN A 88 9.85 -3.31 -0.13
N LEU A 89 8.65 -3.23 0.44
CA LEU A 89 8.43 -3.19 1.88
C LEU A 89 9.03 -4.43 2.56
N PHE A 90 8.69 -5.63 2.11
CA PHE A 90 9.16 -6.86 2.74
C PHE A 90 10.67 -7.07 2.57
N ILE A 91 11.22 -6.73 1.41
CA ILE A 91 12.68 -6.72 1.18
C ILE A 91 13.37 -5.77 2.17
N ALA A 92 12.83 -4.56 2.37
CA ALA A 92 13.39 -3.61 3.32
C ALA A 92 13.34 -4.15 4.78
N LYS A 93 12.25 -4.82 5.16
CA LYS A 93 12.10 -5.43 6.50
C LYS A 93 13.09 -6.58 6.71
N GLU A 94 13.29 -7.42 5.70
CA GLU A 94 14.26 -8.52 5.74
C GLU A 94 15.70 -8.00 5.81
N ASN A 95 16.03 -6.95 5.06
CA ASN A 95 17.35 -6.32 5.13
C ASN A 95 17.62 -5.72 6.52
N MET A 96 16.60 -5.11 7.16
CA MET A 96 16.74 -4.60 8.52
C MET A 96 16.91 -5.72 9.55
N SER A 97 16.20 -6.85 9.40
CA SER A 97 16.36 -7.98 10.32
C SER A 97 17.74 -8.63 10.18
N LEU A 98 18.24 -8.78 8.95
CA LEU A 98 19.59 -9.31 8.68
C LEU A 98 20.70 -8.38 9.20
N GLY A 99 20.53 -7.06 9.06
CA GLY A 99 21.49 -6.07 9.57
C GLY A 99 21.61 -6.05 11.09
N GLN A 100 20.55 -6.42 11.82
CA GLN A 100 20.59 -6.55 13.29
C GLN A 100 21.33 -7.81 13.76
N VAL A 101 21.35 -8.87 12.97
CA VAL A 101 22.03 -10.14 13.31
C VAL A 101 23.55 -10.06 13.08
N ALA A 102 24.01 -9.16 12.21
CA ALA A 102 25.40 -9.10 11.75
C ALA A 102 26.38 -8.28 12.63
N MET A 103 26.02 -7.92 13.87
CA MET A 103 26.92 -7.22 14.81
C MET A 103 27.57 -8.22 15.79
N PRO A 104 28.74 -8.81 15.49
CA PRO A 104 29.47 -9.57 16.48
C PRO A 104 29.97 -8.61 17.57
N GLN A 105 29.54 -8.87 18.81
CA GLN A 105 30.12 -8.23 19.99
C GLN A 105 31.61 -8.56 20.02
N GLN A 106 32.47 -7.58 19.72
CA GLN A 106 33.90 -7.69 19.99
C GLN A 106 34.05 -7.82 21.51
N ILE A 107 34.32 -9.04 21.96
CA ILE A 107 34.75 -9.31 23.33
C ILE A 107 36.17 -8.75 23.45
N GLU A 108 36.30 -7.58 24.06
CA GLU A 108 37.57 -7.10 24.61
C GLU A 108 37.97 -8.05 25.75
N ALA A 109 38.87 -8.98 25.44
CA ALA A 109 39.61 -9.72 26.45
C ALA A 109 40.81 -8.87 26.86
N TYR A 110 40.74 -8.29 28.07
CA TYR A 110 41.89 -7.82 28.84
C TYR A 110 42.42 -8.94 29.73
#